data_AF-A0A535U8J3-F1
#
_entry.id   AF-A0A535U8J3-F1
#
_cell.length_a   1.000
_cell.length_b   1.000
_cell.length_c   1.000
_cell.angle_alpha   90.00
_cell.angle_beta   90.00
_cell.angle_gamma   90.00
#
_symmetry.space_group_name_H-M   'P 1'
#
loop_
_entity.id
_entity.type
_entity.pdbx_description
1 polymer ?
#
loop_
_entity_poly.entity_id
_entity_poly.type
_entity_poly.pdbx_seq_one_letter_code
_entity_poly.pdbx_strand_id
1 'polypeptide(L)'
;MSQTMPVKTATLDVPGASLYYEVRGTGPVLNLFFTDYMQAIADYEPDIDALRSASCRIVPAVGEDSRGELAHTGGLGLATALGTKPAVFPGAHGGFDTHAATFAVRLREVFEN
;
A
#
# COMPACT_ATOMS: atom_id res chain seq x y z
N MET A 1 -14.45 -21.89 5.96
CA MET A 1 -13.65 -22.53 4.90
C MET A 1 -13.50 -21.51 3.78
N SER A 2 -12.34 -20.87 3.65
CA SER A 2 -12.10 -19.92 2.56
C SER A 2 -11.96 -20.71 1.26
N GLN A 3 -12.95 -20.61 0.39
CA GLN A 3 -12.95 -21.31 -0.88
C GLN A 3 -12.16 -20.44 -1.86
N THR A 4 -10.94 -20.86 -2.21
CA THR A 4 -10.13 -20.15 -3.21
C THR A 4 -10.85 -20.26 -4.55
N MET A 5 -11.46 -19.16 -4.99
CA MET A 5 -12.08 -19.10 -6.32
C MET A 5 -11.00 -19.32 -7.38
N PRO A 6 -11.21 -20.21 -8.36
CA PRO A 6 -10.24 -20.43 -9.42
C PRO A 6 -10.02 -19.13 -10.20
N VAL A 7 -8.77 -18.73 -10.35
CA VAL A 7 -8.38 -17.56 -11.13
C VAL A 7 -8.70 -17.85 -12.60
N LYS A 8 -9.55 -17.02 -13.22
CA LYS A 8 -9.83 -17.14 -14.65
C LYS A 8 -8.85 -16.27 -15.41
N THR A 9 -8.05 -16.88 -16.26
CA THR A 9 -7.06 -16.20 -17.09
C THR A 9 -7.55 -16.12 -18.54
N ALA A 10 -7.23 -15.03 -19.23
CA ALA A 10 -7.57 -14.85 -20.64
C ALA A 10 -6.65 -13.80 -21.28
N THR A 11 -6.69 -13.71 -22.61
CA THR A 11 -5.96 -12.70 -23.39
C THR A 11 -6.98 -11.85 -24.16
N LEU A 12 -6.77 -10.54 -24.17
CA LEU A 12 -7.59 -9.56 -24.88
C LEU A 12 -6.76 -8.90 -25.98
N ASP A 13 -7.19 -9.05 -27.23
CA ASP A 13 -6.58 -8.35 -28.36
C ASP A 13 -6.97 -6.87 -28.35
N VAL A 14 -5.97 -5.99 -28.41
CA VAL A 14 -6.11 -4.53 -28.48
C VAL A 14 -5.30 -3.98 -29.67
N PRO A 15 -5.57 -2.76 -30.17
CA PRO A 15 -4.78 -2.21 -31.26
C PRO A 15 -3.27 -2.17 -30.93
N GLY A 16 -2.49 -3.01 -31.62
CA GLY A 16 -1.03 -3.09 -31.48
C GLY A 16 -0.49 -4.02 -30.39
N ALA A 17 -1.33 -4.74 -29.64
CA ALA A 17 -0.88 -5.68 -28.61
C ALA A 17 -1.95 -6.72 -28.24
N SER A 18 -1.54 -7.75 -27.47
CA SER A 18 -2.46 -8.65 -26.77
C SER A 18 -2.19 -8.57 -25.27
N LEU A 19 -3.23 -8.33 -24.47
CA LEU A 19 -3.14 -8.14 -23.02
C LEU A 19 -3.55 -9.44 -22.30
N TYR A 20 -2.63 -10.02 -21.55
CA TYR A 20 -2.97 -11.06 -20.57
C TYR A 20 -3.67 -10.43 -19.36
N TYR A 21 -4.75 -11.06 -18.88
CA TYR A 21 -5.42 -10.63 -17.67
C TYR A 21 -5.94 -11.80 -16.83
N GLU A 22 -6.08 -11.55 -15.53
CA GLU A 22 -6.62 -12.49 -14.55
C GLU A 22 -7.85 -11.88 -13.87
N VAL A 23 -8.93 -12.65 -13.77
CA VAL A 23 -10.13 -12.27 -13.02
C VAL A 23 -10.11 -13.01 -11.69
N ARG A 24 -10.03 -12.22 -10.61
CA ARG A 24 -10.02 -12.69 -9.22
C ARG A 24 -11.24 -12.14 -8.50
N GLY A 25 -12.33 -12.89 -8.57
CA GLY A 25 -13.62 -12.52 -7.99
C GLY A 25 -14.65 -12.03 -9.02
N THR A 26 -15.91 -12.02 -8.63
CA THR A 26 -17.02 -11.51 -9.44
C THR A 26 -18.11 -11.01 -8.49
N GLY A 27 -18.67 -9.83 -8.75
CA GLY A 27 -19.72 -9.25 -7.93
C GLY A 27 -19.66 -7.72 -7.89
N PRO A 28 -20.52 -7.08 -7.07
CA PRO A 28 -20.46 -5.65 -6.85
C PRO A 28 -19.06 -5.23 -6.37
N VAL A 29 -18.49 -4.19 -6.97
CA VAL A 29 -17.14 -3.70 -6.65
C VAL A 29 -16.95 -3.48 -5.15
N LEU A 30 -17.97 -2.91 -4.48
CA LEU A 30 -17.92 -2.64 -3.05
C LEU A 30 -17.85 -3.93 -2.21
N ASN A 31 -18.48 -5.02 -2.67
CA ASN A 31 -18.40 -6.31 -2.00
C ASN A 31 -16.99 -6.91 -2.14
N LEU A 32 -16.45 -6.96 -3.37
CA LEU A 32 -15.07 -7.42 -3.61
C LEU A 32 -14.06 -6.61 -2.79
N PHE A 33 -14.28 -5.30 -2.65
CA PHE A 33 -13.42 -4.44 -1.85
C PHE A 33 -13.43 -4.82 -0.36
N PHE A 34 -14.60 -4.92 0.27
CA PHE A 34 -14.68 -5.18 1.70
C PHE A 34 -14.44 -6.63 2.10
N THR A 35 -14.84 -7.60 1.28
CA THR A 35 -14.70 -9.02 1.63
C THR A 35 -13.36 -9.59 1.24
N ASP A 36 -12.78 -9.16 0.13
CA ASP A 36 -11.59 -9.80 -0.41
C ASP A 36 -10.38 -8.86 -0.25
N TYR A 37 -10.48 -7.64 -0.77
CA TYR A 37 -9.34 -6.72 -0.82
C TYR A 37 -8.93 -6.20 0.57
N MET A 38 -9.90 -5.78 1.39
CA MET A 38 -9.64 -5.26 2.73
C MET A 38 -9.14 -6.34 3.68
N GLN A 39 -9.62 -7.58 3.57
CA GLN A 39 -9.09 -8.70 4.35
C GLN A 39 -7.65 -8.99 3.95
N ALA A 40 -7.37 -9.08 2.65
CA ALA A 40 -6.01 -9.31 2.17
C ALA A 40 -5.01 -8.24 2.64
N ILE A 41 -5.44 -6.97 2.70
CA ILE A 41 -4.60 -5.88 3.25
C ILE A 41 -4.42 -6.03 4.76
N ALA A 42 -5.50 -6.33 5.49
CA ALA A 42 -5.47 -6.42 6.95
C ALA A 42 -4.68 -7.64 7.46
N ASP A 43 -4.70 -8.76 6.73
CA ASP A 43 -4.05 -10.01 7.09
C ASP A 43 -2.58 -10.09 6.61
N TYR A 44 -2.14 -9.13 5.80
CA TYR A 44 -0.78 -9.12 5.28
C TYR A 44 0.22 -8.71 6.36
N GLU A 45 1.10 -9.63 6.73
CA GLU A 45 2.24 -9.37 7.60
C GLU A 45 3.52 -9.31 6.75
N PRO A 46 4.23 -8.16 6.70
CA PRO A 46 5.48 -8.06 5.97
C PRO A 46 6.59 -8.89 6.66
N ASP A 47 7.50 -9.46 5.86
CA ASP A 47 8.71 -10.10 6.38
C ASP A 47 9.68 -9.04 6.94
N ILE A 48 9.58 -8.79 8.25
CA ILE A 48 10.35 -7.75 8.93
C ILE A 48 11.85 -8.04 8.90
N ASP A 49 12.27 -9.29 8.94
CA ASP A 49 13.69 -9.64 8.92
C ASP A 49 14.28 -9.41 7.52
N ALA A 50 13.53 -9.74 6.46
CA ALA A 50 13.90 -9.37 5.10
C ALA A 50 14.03 -7.84 4.96
N LEU A 51 13.06 -7.07 5.47
CA LEU A 51 13.11 -5.60 5.43
C LEU A 51 14.31 -5.03 6.19
N ARG A 52 14.65 -5.58 7.36
CA ARG A 52 15.84 -5.17 8.13
C ARG A 52 17.15 -5.51 7.42
N SER A 53 17.18 -6.61 6.67
CA SER A 53 18.36 -7.06 5.92
C SER A 53 18.54 -6.36 4.58
N ALA A 54 17.54 -5.59 4.12
CA ALA A 54 17.57 -4.92 2.83
C ALA A 54 18.76 -3.94 2.74
N SER A 55 19.43 -3.92 1.60
CA SER A 55 20.54 -2.99 1.36
C SER A 55 20.10 -1.54 1.09
N CYS A 56 18.80 -1.32 0.91
CA CYS A 56 18.22 0.00 0.70
C CYS A 56 17.70 0.58 2.03
N ARG A 57 17.72 1.91 2.13
CA ARG A 57 17.11 2.61 3.26
C ARG A 57 15.59 2.59 3.11
N ILE A 58 14.91 2.01 4.09
CA ILE A 58 13.45 2.01 4.18
C ILE A 58 13.02 3.11 5.15
N VAL A 59 12.12 3.99 4.72
CA VAL A 59 11.55 5.05 5.56
C VAL A 59 10.04 4.85 5.67
N PRO A 60 9.55 4.29 6.78
CA PRO A 60 8.12 4.24 7.06
C PRO A 60 7.56 5.66 7.17
N ALA A 61 6.45 5.93 6.48
CA ALA A 61 5.86 7.26 6.40
C ALA A 61 4.37 7.22 6.75
N VAL A 62 3.88 8.30 7.36
CA VAL A 62 2.46 8.49 7.71
C VAL A 62 2.00 9.90 7.37
N GLY A 63 0.73 10.05 7.03
CA GLY A 63 0.09 11.36 6.87
C GLY A 63 -0.20 12.01 8.22
N GLU A 64 -0.01 13.31 8.32
CA GLU A 64 -0.32 14.10 9.51
C GLU A 64 -1.82 14.06 9.85
N ASP A 65 -2.67 14.15 8.83
CA ASP A 65 -4.12 14.26 9.00
C ASP A 65 -4.83 12.91 9.15
N SER A 66 -4.13 11.80 8.92
CA SER A 66 -4.72 10.45 8.97
C SER A 66 -4.66 9.80 10.37
N ARG A 67 -4.44 10.59 11.43
CA ARG A 67 -4.33 10.05 12.80
C ARG A 67 -5.60 9.29 13.18
N GLY A 68 -5.43 8.05 13.63
CA GLY A 68 -6.53 7.16 14.00
C GLY A 68 -7.09 6.33 12.84
N GLU A 69 -6.62 6.56 11.62
CA GLU A 69 -6.93 5.70 10.47
C GLU A 69 -6.04 4.46 10.45
N LEU A 70 -6.51 3.39 9.79
CA LEU A 70 -5.79 2.12 9.66
C LEU A 70 -4.43 2.31 8.96
N ALA A 71 -4.37 3.10 7.90
CA ALA A 71 -3.13 3.35 7.16
C ALA A 71 -2.06 4.03 8.03
N HIS A 72 -2.46 5.00 8.86
CA HIS A 72 -1.56 5.67 9.79
C HIS A 72 -1.05 4.69 10.85
N THR A 73 -1.96 3.90 11.43
CA THR A 73 -1.61 2.89 12.45
C THR A 73 -0.63 1.85 11.89
N GLY A 74 -0.87 1.34 10.66
CA GLY A 74 0.02 0.41 10.00
C GLY A 74 1.42 0.99 9.74
N GLY A 75 1.50 2.24 9.28
CA GLY A 75 2.79 2.92 9.09
C GLY A 75 3.59 3.12 10.39
N LEU A 76 2.91 3.44 11.50
CA LEU A 76 3.53 3.52 12.82
C LEU A 76 4.00 2.13 13.32
N GLY A 77 3.21 1.10 13.06
CA GLY A 77 3.55 -0.29 13.38
C GLY A 77 4.81 -0.74 12.67
N LEU A 78 4.91 -0.48 11.36
CA LEU A 78 6.10 -0.77 10.57
C LEU A 78 7.33 0.01 11.08
N ALA A 79 7.17 1.29 11.40
CA ALA A 79 8.26 2.09 11.97
C ALA A 79 8.79 1.48 13.28
N THR A 80 7.89 1.06 14.15
CA THR A 80 8.21 0.39 15.42
C THR A 80 8.92 -0.94 15.17
N ALA A 81 8.40 -1.78 14.26
CA ALA A 81 9.00 -3.07 13.92
C ALA A 81 10.42 -2.91 13.35
N LEU A 82 10.67 -1.87 12.56
CA LEU A 82 12.00 -1.57 12.02
C LEU A 82 12.90 -0.81 13.01
N GLY A 83 12.41 -0.42 14.19
CA GLY A 83 13.17 0.36 15.17
C GLY A 83 13.51 1.78 14.67
N THR A 84 12.68 2.34 13.79
CA THR A 84 12.88 3.66 13.16
C THR A 84 11.83 4.66 13.63
N LYS A 85 12.11 5.95 13.47
CA LYS A 85 11.09 6.99 13.61
C LYS A 85 10.33 7.12 12.28
N PRO A 86 8.98 7.15 12.30
CA PRO A 86 8.22 7.38 11.09
C PRO A 86 8.46 8.80 10.57
N ALA A 87 8.55 8.95 9.25
CA ALA A 87 8.50 10.25 8.60
C ALA A 87 7.03 10.72 8.52
N VAL A 88 6.74 11.90 9.04
CA VAL A 88 5.40 12.51 8.91
C VAL A 88 5.38 13.36 7.65
N PHE A 89 4.34 13.18 6.84
CA PHE A 89 4.09 13.89 5.58
C PHE A 89 2.79 14.70 5.66
N PRO A 90 2.68 15.83 4.90
CA PRO A 90 1.45 16.59 4.79
C PRO A 90 0.29 15.78 4.21
N GLY A 91 -0.92 16.03 4.71
CA GLY A 91 -2.16 15.38 4.25
C GLY A 91 -2.45 14.04 4.95
N ALA A 92 -3.54 13.41 4.53
CA ALA A 92 -3.97 12.08 5.00
C ALA A 92 -3.29 10.96 4.17
N HIS A 93 -3.93 9.79 4.07
CA HIS A 93 -3.44 8.65 3.28
C HIS A 93 -3.09 9.02 1.81
N GLY A 94 -3.85 9.96 1.22
CA GLY A 94 -3.63 10.50 -0.14
C GLY A 94 -2.88 11.83 -0.20
N GLY A 95 -2.01 12.12 0.78
CA GLY A 95 -1.29 13.40 0.89
C GLY A 95 -0.45 13.77 -0.36
N PHE A 96 0.07 12.78 -1.09
CA PHE A 96 0.84 13.01 -2.31
C PHE A 96 0.04 13.65 -3.45
N ASP A 97 -1.28 13.45 -3.48
CA ASP A 97 -2.18 14.05 -4.47
C ASP A 97 -2.75 15.36 -3.93
N THR A 98 -3.36 15.30 -2.74
CA THR A 98 -4.04 16.44 -2.11
C THR A 98 -3.11 17.58 -1.68
N HIS A 99 -1.84 17.27 -1.39
CA HIS A 99 -0.82 18.21 -0.89
C HIS A 99 0.49 18.10 -1.68
N ALA A 100 0.40 17.83 -2.98
CA ALA A 100 1.55 17.47 -3.83
C ALA A 100 2.80 18.36 -3.67
N ALA A 101 2.63 19.68 -3.64
CA ALA A 101 3.76 20.62 -3.54
C ALA A 101 4.52 20.50 -2.21
N THR A 102 3.82 20.50 -1.07
CA THR A 102 4.43 20.39 0.26
C THR A 102 4.90 18.96 0.54
N PHE A 103 4.19 17.96 0.03
CA PHE A 103 4.62 16.56 0.06
C PHE A 103 5.97 16.38 -0.67
N ALA A 104 6.12 16.97 -1.85
CA ALA A 104 7.37 16.88 -2.63
C ALA A 104 8.56 17.56 -1.96
N VAL A 105 8.35 18.69 -1.27
CA VAL A 105 9.39 19.32 -0.44
C VAL A 105 9.79 18.39 0.69
N ARG A 106 8.81 17.86 1.43
CA ARG A 106 9.07 16.94 2.55
C ARG A 106 9.78 15.67 2.09
N LEU A 107 9.44 15.16 0.91
CA LEU A 107 10.08 13.98 0.33
C LEU A 107 11.59 14.20 0.15
N ARG A 108 12.00 15.34 -0.41
CA ARG A 108 13.42 15.67 -0.56
C ARG A 108 14.13 15.76 0.78
N GLU A 109 13.56 16.46 1.75
CA GLU A 109 14.12 16.56 3.10
C GLU A 109 14.35 15.17 3.75
N VAL A 110 13.44 14.23 3.54
CA VAL A 110 13.55 12.88 4.12
C VAL A 110 14.69 12.06 3.50
N PHE A 111 14.91 12.19 2.18
CA PHE A 111 15.85 11.36 1.43
C PHE A 111 17.21 12.02 1.16
N GLU A 112 17.33 13.34 1.30
CA GLU A 112 18.60 14.08 1.15
C GLU A 112 19.38 14.20 2.47
N ASN A 113 18.77 13.85 3.60
CA ASN A 113 19.42 13.66 4.91
C ASN A 113 20.02 12.25 5.04
#